data_AF-A0A920TQL5-F1
#
_entry.id   AF-A0A920TQL5-F1
#
_cell.length_a   1.000
_cell.length_b   1.000
_cell.length_c   1.000
_cell.angle_alpha   90.00
_cell.angle_beta   90.00
_cell.angle_gamma   90.00
#
_symmetry.space_group_name_H-M   'P 1'
#
loop_
_entity.id
_entity.type
_entity.pdbx_description
1 polymer ?
#
loop_
_entity_poly.entity_id
_entity_poly.type
_entity_poly.pdbx_seq_one_letter_code
_entity_poly.pdbx_strand_id
1 'polypeptide(L)'
;MIFLSYSFSLSAAEQSKKLLEPGWSFKGFFFGKFDRAQLQRGYQVYTEVCAACHSMKYLSYRNLSQPGGPEFSEQQAKIIASQFEVTDGPNSDGEMFTRPGRLSDKFVGPTRTNKQLQLQMVVHTHQICQF
;
A
#
# COMPACT_ATOMS: atom_id res chain seq x y z
N MET A 1 15.14 -49.87 36.27
CA MET A 1 14.64 -49.45 34.93
C MET A 1 15.49 -48.28 34.47
N ILE A 2 16.31 -48.47 33.45
CA ILE A 2 17.22 -47.45 32.93
C ILE A 2 16.42 -46.59 31.94
N PHE A 3 16.19 -45.32 32.26
CA PHE A 3 15.55 -44.36 31.35
C PHE A 3 16.60 -43.81 30.38
N LEU A 4 16.52 -44.22 29.11
CA LEU A 4 17.29 -43.63 28.02
C LEU A 4 16.60 -42.32 27.57
N SER A 5 17.18 -41.17 27.90
CA SER A 5 16.74 -39.88 27.38
C SER A 5 17.29 -39.68 25.97
N TYR A 6 16.42 -39.76 24.96
CA TYR A 6 16.75 -39.41 23.58
C TYR A 6 16.58 -37.89 23.40
N SER A 7 17.69 -37.19 23.25
CA SER A 7 17.70 -35.76 22.93
C SER A 7 17.42 -35.57 21.44
N PHE A 8 16.22 -35.12 21.10
CA PHE A 8 15.93 -34.62 19.75
C PHE A 8 16.52 -33.21 19.60
N SER A 9 17.45 -33.03 18.68
CA SER A 9 17.92 -31.70 18.27
C SER A 9 16.91 -31.08 17.30
N LEU A 10 16.14 -30.09 17.76
CA LEU A 10 15.42 -29.18 16.86
C LEU A 10 16.42 -28.23 16.20
N SER A 11 16.49 -28.25 14.87
CA SER A 11 17.18 -27.21 14.10
C SER A 11 16.14 -26.18 13.66
N ALA A 12 16.22 -24.96 14.20
CA ALA A 12 15.42 -23.84 13.73
C ALA A 12 16.04 -23.32 12.42
N ALA A 13 15.25 -23.30 11.34
CA ALA A 13 15.68 -22.79 10.05
C ALA A 13 15.63 -21.25 10.01
N GLU A 14 16.46 -20.59 10.82
CA GLU A 14 16.71 -19.16 10.64
C GLU A 14 17.93 -19.00 9.74
N GLN A 15 17.69 -18.95 8.43
CA GLN A 15 18.73 -18.64 7.46
C GLN A 15 18.57 -17.19 6.99
N SER A 16 19.21 -16.26 7.71
CA SER A 16 19.34 -14.88 7.26
C SER A 16 20.38 -14.81 6.13
N LYS A 17 19.92 -14.86 4.88
CA LYS A 17 20.79 -14.48 3.76
C LYS A 17 21.07 -12.98 3.84
N LYS A 18 22.33 -12.60 3.65
CA LYS A 18 22.72 -11.19 3.50
C LYS A 18 21.89 -10.58 2.37
N LEU A 19 21.10 -9.55 2.70
CA LEU A 19 20.32 -8.82 1.72
C LEU A 19 21.23 -8.08 0.75
N LEU A 20 20.81 -8.00 -0.51
CA LEU A 20 21.45 -7.14 -1.49
C LEU A 20 21.26 -5.69 -1.06
N GLU A 21 22.31 -4.89 -1.19
CA GLU A 21 22.25 -3.45 -0.97
C GLU A 21 22.28 -2.74 -2.34
N PRO A 22 21.14 -2.61 -3.04
CA PRO A 22 21.07 -1.75 -4.21
C PRO A 22 21.35 -0.32 -3.74
N GLY A 23 22.29 0.36 -4.39
CA GLY A 23 22.73 1.71 -3.99
C GLY A 23 21.61 2.75 -4.17
N TRP A 24 20.73 2.87 -3.19
CA TRP A 24 19.59 3.78 -3.20
C TRP A 24 20.01 5.25 -3.28
N SER A 25 19.28 6.05 -4.05
CA SER A 25 19.53 7.49 -4.22
C SER A 25 19.45 8.28 -2.90
N PHE A 26 18.66 7.80 -1.94
CA PHE A 26 18.45 8.42 -0.64
C PHE A 26 19.45 7.96 0.44
N LYS A 27 20.36 7.03 0.15
CA LYS A 27 21.38 6.53 1.12
C LYS A 27 22.58 7.47 1.25
N GLY A 28 22.63 8.58 0.49
CA GLY A 28 23.74 9.54 0.53
C GLY A 28 23.90 10.23 1.89
N PHE A 29 25.11 10.19 2.45
CA PHE A 29 25.44 10.65 3.81
C PHE A 29 25.13 12.14 4.09
N PHE A 30 25.12 13.01 3.07
CA PHE A 30 24.88 14.45 3.24
C PHE A 30 23.64 14.99 2.51
N PHE A 31 23.23 14.40 1.38
CA PHE A 31 22.15 14.94 0.51
C PHE A 31 21.29 13.83 -0.12
N GLY A 32 21.11 12.70 0.59
CA GLY A 32 20.22 11.64 0.14
C GLY A 32 18.81 12.17 -0.09
N LYS A 33 18.34 12.14 -1.34
CA LYS A 33 16.96 12.50 -1.70
C LYS A 33 16.28 11.32 -2.34
N PHE A 34 14.98 11.23 -2.11
CA PHE A 34 14.13 10.33 -2.89
C PHE A 34 14.07 10.82 -4.32
N ASP A 35 14.21 9.89 -5.26
CA ASP A 35 13.92 10.16 -6.66
C ASP A 35 12.40 10.25 -6.83
N ARG A 36 11.93 11.45 -7.18
CA ARG A 36 10.51 11.74 -7.40
C ARG A 36 9.89 10.80 -8.44
N ALA A 37 10.60 10.49 -9.52
CA ALA A 37 10.08 9.60 -10.56
C ALA A 37 9.93 8.16 -10.05
N GLN A 38 10.85 7.71 -9.18
CA GLN A 38 10.71 6.42 -8.50
C GLN A 38 9.51 6.40 -7.55
N LEU A 39 9.26 7.48 -6.80
CA LEU A 39 8.10 7.58 -5.91
C LEU A 39 6.77 7.56 -6.66
N GLN A 40 6.68 8.23 -7.81
CA GLN A 40 5.47 8.22 -8.64
C GLN A 40 5.17 6.82 -9.20
N ARG A 41 6.19 6.11 -9.71
CA ARG A 41 6.04 4.70 -10.15
C ARG A 41 5.71 3.77 -8.98
N GLY A 42 6.34 3.98 -7.83
CA GLY A 42 6.05 3.21 -6.61
C GLY A 42 4.60 3.39 -6.15
N TYR A 43 4.06 4.60 -6.26
CA TYR A 43 2.64 4.86 -6.00
C TYR A 43 1.73 4.09 -6.95
N GLN A 44 2.04 4.06 -8.24
CA GLN A 44 1.28 3.29 -9.23
C GLN A 44 1.27 1.79 -8.91
N VAL A 45 2.42 1.21 -8.59
CA VAL A 45 2.52 -0.21 -8.17
C VAL A 45 1.73 -0.46 -6.89
N TYR A 46 1.77 0.46 -5.93
CA TYR A 46 0.96 0.35 -4.73
C TYR A 46 -0.53 0.31 -5.06
N THR A 47 -1.03 1.21 -5.90
CA THR A 47 -2.46 1.26 -6.25
C THR A 47 -2.92 0.05 -7.06
N GLU A 48 -2.08 -0.47 -7.95
CA GLU A 48 -2.46 -1.56 -8.86
C GLU A 48 -2.32 -2.96 -8.22
N VAL A 49 -1.34 -3.13 -7.33
CA VAL A 49 -0.99 -4.45 -6.77
C VAL A 49 -1.20 -4.52 -5.26
N CYS A 50 -0.61 -3.58 -4.52
CA CYS A 50 -0.51 -3.71 -3.06
C CYS A 50 -1.81 -3.30 -2.34
N ALA A 51 -2.52 -2.29 -2.84
CA ALA A 51 -3.74 -1.74 -2.25
C ALA A 51 -4.88 -2.76 -2.16
N ALA A 52 -4.81 -3.83 -2.97
CA ALA A 52 -5.75 -4.95 -2.91
C ALA A 52 -5.67 -5.73 -1.59
N CYS A 53 -4.51 -5.76 -0.93
CA CYS A 53 -4.27 -6.56 0.29
C CYS A 53 -3.70 -5.74 1.46
N HIS A 54 -2.95 -4.67 1.20
CA HIS A 54 -2.29 -3.84 2.20
C HIS A 54 -2.90 -2.44 2.30
N SER A 55 -3.33 -2.07 3.51
CA SER A 55 -3.79 -0.70 3.79
C SER A 55 -2.65 0.23 4.18
N MET A 56 -2.73 1.50 3.77
CA MET A 56 -1.86 2.58 4.25
C MET A 56 -2.64 3.53 5.16
N LYS A 57 -3.01 3.05 6.37
CA LYS A 57 -3.85 3.80 7.33
C LYS A 57 -3.26 5.11 7.84
N TYR A 58 -1.94 5.26 7.79
CA TYR A 58 -1.23 6.44 8.32
C TYR A 58 -0.99 7.52 7.26
N LEU A 59 -1.26 7.23 5.99
CA LEU A 59 -1.09 8.18 4.90
C LEU A 59 -2.45 8.71 4.44
N SER A 60 -2.47 9.98 4.06
CA SER A 60 -3.62 10.66 3.46
C SER A 60 -3.28 11.10 2.05
N TYR A 61 -4.29 11.33 1.20
CA TYR A 61 -4.07 11.75 -0.20
C TYR A 61 -3.31 13.08 -0.30
N ARG A 62 -3.43 13.99 0.69
CA ARG A 62 -2.60 15.21 0.81
C ARG A 62 -1.10 14.95 0.93
N ASN A 63 -0.67 13.74 1.27
CA ASN A 63 0.75 13.39 1.36
C ASN A 63 1.35 13.18 -0.05
N LEU A 64 0.52 12.99 -1.08
CA LEU A 64 0.96 12.84 -2.46
C LEU A 64 1.55 14.13 -3.04
N SER A 65 1.12 15.30 -2.54
CA SER A 65 1.60 16.61 -2.96
C SER A 65 2.65 17.21 -2.03
N GLN A 66 3.04 16.51 -0.95
CA GLN A 66 3.99 17.04 0.02
C GLN A 66 5.44 17.03 -0.50
N PRO A 67 6.26 18.03 -0.11
CA PRO A 67 7.67 18.08 -0.46
C PRO A 67 8.42 16.88 0.11
N GLY A 68 9.25 16.23 -0.71
CA GLY A 68 9.94 14.98 -0.34
C GLY A 68 9.13 13.70 -0.57
N GLY A 69 7.90 13.82 -1.07
CA GLY A 69 7.06 12.73 -1.56
C GLY A 69 7.07 12.62 -3.09
N PRO A 70 6.01 12.03 -3.69
CA PRO A 70 5.85 11.98 -5.15
C PRO A 70 5.66 13.35 -5.81
N GLU A 71 5.40 14.40 -5.01
CA GLU A 71 5.23 15.80 -5.43
C GLU A 71 4.29 15.92 -6.65
N PHE A 72 3.13 15.27 -6.54
CA PHE A 72 2.04 15.51 -7.48
C PHE A 72 1.50 16.93 -7.30
N SER A 73 0.99 17.52 -8.38
CA SER A 73 0.24 18.77 -8.24
C SER A 73 -1.00 18.54 -7.38
N GLU A 74 -1.45 19.57 -6.66
CA GLU A 74 -2.64 19.46 -5.82
C GLU A 74 -3.88 19.05 -6.63
N GLN A 75 -3.97 19.52 -7.89
CA GLN A 75 -5.01 19.11 -8.83
C GLN A 75 -4.94 17.61 -9.14
N GLN A 76 -3.74 17.07 -9.44
CA GLN A 76 -3.56 15.64 -9.66
C GLN A 76 -3.89 14.82 -8.41
N ALA A 77 -3.42 15.25 -7.23
CA ALA A 77 -3.73 14.56 -5.98
C ALA A 77 -5.24 14.56 -5.68
N LYS A 78 -5.96 15.64 -6.03
CA LYS A 78 -7.41 15.74 -5.89
C LYS A 78 -8.14 14.82 -6.88
N ILE A 79 -7.67 14.74 -8.12
CA ILE A 79 -8.20 13.80 -9.12
C ILE A 79 -8.02 12.37 -8.62
N ILE A 80 -6.81 12.02 -8.18
CA ILE A 80 -6.50 10.72 -7.60
C ILE A 80 -7.41 10.41 -6.40
N ALA A 81 -7.59 11.35 -5.47
CA ALA A 81 -8.48 11.13 -4.33
C ALA A 81 -9.93 10.90 -4.76
N SER A 82 -10.41 11.65 -5.77
CA SER A 82 -11.78 11.54 -6.28
C SER A 82 -12.09 10.24 -7.03
N GLN A 83 -11.06 9.50 -7.48
CA GLN A 83 -11.22 8.18 -8.10
C GLN A 83 -11.64 7.10 -7.10
N PHE A 84 -11.47 7.34 -5.80
CA PHE A 84 -11.83 6.41 -4.76
C PHE A 84 -13.10 6.88 -4.04
N GLU A 85 -13.99 5.93 -3.76
CA GLU A 85 -15.17 6.18 -2.93
C GLU A 85 -14.83 5.96 -1.46
N VAL A 86 -15.21 6.92 -0.62
CA VAL A 86 -15.03 6.87 0.82
C VAL A 86 -16.42 6.84 1.46
N THR A 87 -16.66 5.86 2.33
CA THR A 87 -17.86 5.81 3.17
C THR A 87 -17.77 6.90 4.23
N ASP A 88 -18.75 7.77 4.28
CA ASP A 88 -18.91 8.88 5.23
C ASP A 88 -20.31 8.81 5.86
N GLY A 89 -20.55 9.49 6.97
CA GLY A 89 -21.87 9.51 7.60
C GLY A 89 -21.88 9.68 9.11
N PRO A 90 -23.06 9.51 9.76
CA PRO A 90 -24.38 9.30 9.14
C PRO A 90 -25.02 10.61 8.66
N ASN A 91 -25.88 10.53 7.64
CA ASN A 91 -26.71 11.65 7.18
C ASN A 91 -27.86 11.95 8.16
N SER A 92 -28.72 12.92 7.83
CA SER A 92 -29.89 13.29 8.64
C SER A 92 -30.84 12.12 8.94
N ASP A 93 -30.80 11.06 8.13
CA ASP A 93 -31.67 9.89 8.23
C ASP A 93 -30.99 8.73 8.98
N GLY A 94 -29.75 8.93 9.47
CA GLY A 94 -28.98 7.91 10.19
C GLY A 94 -28.24 6.93 9.28
N GLU A 95 -28.24 7.16 7.96
CA GLU A 95 -27.63 6.27 6.97
C GLU A 95 -26.21 6.72 6.60
N MET A 96 -25.32 5.75 6.40
CA MET A 96 -23.98 5.99 5.86
C MET A 96 -24.06 6.17 4.35
N PHE A 97 -23.35 7.14 3.80
CA PHE A 97 -23.33 7.42 2.35
C PHE A 97 -21.90 7.32 1.81
N THR A 98 -21.76 7.08 0.50
CA THR A 98 -20.45 7.13 -0.17
C THR A 98 -20.27 8.48 -0.83
N ARG A 99 -19.04 8.99 -0.78
CA ARG A 99 -18.64 10.21 -1.51
C ARG A 99 -17.27 10.05 -2.14
N PRO A 100 -16.96 10.81 -3.20
CA PRO A 100 -15.59 10.87 -3.71
C PRO A 100 -14.62 11.32 -2.61
N GLY A 101 -13.44 10.71 -2.62
CA GLY A 101 -12.36 11.04 -1.71
C GLY A 101 -11.85 12.47 -1.87
N ARG A 102 -11.47 13.06 -0.74
CA ARG A 102 -10.86 14.38 -0.61
C ARG A 102 -9.41 14.22 -0.16
N LEU A 103 -8.62 15.28 -0.31
CA LEU A 103 -7.20 15.27 0.09
C LEU A 103 -6.98 14.94 1.59
N SER A 104 -7.93 15.31 2.44
CA SER A 104 -7.91 15.02 3.87
C SER A 104 -8.09 13.53 4.18
N ASP A 105 -8.75 12.78 3.28
CA ASP A 105 -9.08 11.40 3.52
C ASP A 105 -7.82 10.53 3.51
N LYS A 106 -7.90 9.45 4.29
CA LYS A 106 -6.86 8.41 4.31
C LYS A 106 -6.99 7.56 3.06
N PHE A 107 -5.90 6.89 2.68
CA PHE A 107 -5.96 5.91 1.60
C PHE A 107 -7.03 4.87 1.91
N VAL A 108 -7.92 4.64 0.93
CA VAL A 108 -8.94 3.60 1.03
C VAL A 108 -8.21 2.25 1.07
N GLY A 109 -8.22 1.63 2.25
CA GLY A 109 -7.68 0.29 2.44
C GLY A 109 -8.62 -0.76 1.85
N PRO A 110 -8.13 -1.99 1.64
CA PRO A 110 -8.97 -3.07 1.15
C PRO A 110 -10.11 -3.35 2.15
N THR A 111 -11.34 -2.99 1.78
CA THR A 111 -12.55 -3.35 2.51
C THR A 111 -13.04 -4.71 2.02
N ARG A 112 -12.33 -5.79 2.39
CA ARG A 112 -12.72 -7.13 1.91
C ARG A 112 -12.73 -8.11 3.07
N THR A 113 -13.94 -8.49 3.47
CA THR A 113 -14.20 -9.87 3.88
C THR A 113 -13.86 -10.77 2.69
N ASN A 114 -13.28 -11.95 2.96
CA ASN A 114 -12.56 -12.82 2.01
C ASN A 114 -13.23 -13.09 0.64
N LYS A 115 -14.56 -12.94 0.51
CA LYS A 115 -15.30 -13.21 -0.74
C LYS A 115 -15.18 -12.11 -1.78
N GLN A 116 -15.00 -10.86 -1.37
CA GLN A 116 -14.91 -9.80 -2.35
C GLN A 116 -13.62 -10.05 -3.16
N LEU A 117 -12.46 -10.37 -2.54
CA LEU A 117 -11.09 -10.48 -3.10
C LEU A 117 -10.98 -11.07 -4.52
N GLN A 118 -11.77 -12.09 -4.81
CA GLN A 118 -11.69 -12.84 -6.06
C GLN A 118 -12.26 -12.07 -7.27
N LEU A 119 -13.22 -11.15 -7.09
CA LEU A 119 -13.88 -10.47 -8.21
C LEU A 119 -13.02 -9.34 -8.83
N GLN A 120 -12.55 -8.37 -8.05
CA GLN A 120 -11.69 -7.30 -8.63
C GLN A 120 -10.34 -7.80 -9.16
N MET A 121 -9.81 -8.92 -8.65
CA MET A 121 -8.56 -9.46 -9.19
C MET A 121 -8.75 -9.89 -10.65
N VAL A 122 -9.92 -10.45 -11.01
CA VAL A 122 -10.25 -10.85 -12.38
C VAL A 122 -10.42 -9.62 -13.29
N VAL A 123 -11.09 -8.56 -12.82
CA VAL A 123 -11.33 -7.37 -13.66
C VAL A 123 -10.05 -6.55 -13.90
N HIS A 124 -9.14 -6.48 -12.92
CA HIS A 124 -7.86 -5.77 -13.10
C HIS A 124 -6.79 -6.59 -13.83
N THR A 125 -6.68 -7.91 -13.59
CA THR A 125 -5.71 -8.74 -14.33
C THR A 125 -6.02 -8.81 -15.82
N HIS A 126 -7.30 -8.77 -16.23
CA HIS A 126 -7.66 -8.72 -17.65
C HIS A 126 -7.26 -7.42 -18.34
N GLN A 127 -7.14 -6.31 -17.61
CA GLN A 127 -6.75 -5.02 -18.20
C GLN A 127 -5.22 -4.85 -18.24
N ILE A 128 -4.49 -5.55 -17.38
CA ILE A 128 -3.02 -5.57 -17.35
C ILE A 128 -2.45 -6.54 -18.39
N CYS A 129 -3.16 -7.63 -18.72
CA CYS A 129 -2.74 -8.60 -19.75
C CYS A 129 -3.16 -8.22 -21.19
N GLN A 130 -3.65 -7.01 -21.44
CA GLN A 130 -3.93 -6.50 -22.79
C GLN A 130 -2.83 -5.59 -23.36
N PHE A 131 -1.63 -5.62 -22.76
CA PHE A 131 -0.41 -5.03 -23.29
C PHE A 131 0.72 -6.05 -23.33
#